data_AF-A0A7K5TZT7-F1
#
_entry.id   AF-A0A7K5TZT7-F1
#
_cell.length_a   1.000
_cell.length_b   1.000
_cell.length_c   1.000
_cell.angle_alpha   90.00
_cell.angle_beta   90.00
_cell.angle_gamma   90.00
#
_symmetry.space_group_name_H-M   'P 1'
#
loop_
_entity.id
_entity.type
_entity.pdbx_description
1 polymer ?
#
loop_
_entity_poly.entity_id
_entity_poly.type
_entity_poly.pdbx_seq_one_letter_code
_entity_poly.pdbx_strand_id
1 'polypeptide(L)'
;RFAFSRPVILGGVTDNSAFRALCTREKLLAAFGPLPVRLSTANTYSYRKVDVPFQEYVERLLQPQDPARLGSDTLYFFGDNNFTEWGPLFQHYVPPPFRIPGTSPAYSFGIAGSGSGVPFHWHGPGFSEVIFGRKRWFLYPPDKTPHFHPNETTLAWLQHTYPTLPPAQRPLECTLRPGEVLYFPDRWWHATLNLDTSVFISTFLG
;
A
#
# COMPACT_ATOMS: atom_id res chain seq x y z
N ARG A 1 -6.52 22.32 8.41
CA ARG A 1 -5.07 22.69 8.27
C ARG A 1 -4.30 21.71 7.38
N PHE A 2 -4.37 20.40 7.59
CA PHE A 2 -3.51 19.42 6.90
C PHE A 2 -4.09 18.85 5.59
N ALA A 3 -5.42 18.71 5.50
CA ALA A 3 -6.13 18.05 4.40
C ALA A 3 -5.72 18.48 2.97
N PHE A 4 -5.20 19.67 2.79
CA PHE A 4 -4.85 20.21 1.47
C PHE A 4 -3.39 20.66 1.35
N SER A 5 -2.56 20.41 2.37
CA SER A 5 -1.24 21.04 2.44
C SER A 5 -0.10 20.08 2.69
N ARG A 6 -0.26 19.05 3.53
CA ARG A 6 0.84 18.14 3.87
C ARG A 6 0.36 16.81 4.44
N PRO A 7 1.11 15.72 4.22
CA PRO A 7 0.86 14.44 4.84
C PRO A 7 1.05 14.49 6.36
N VAL A 8 0.34 13.62 7.07
CA VAL A 8 0.43 13.48 8.54
C VAL A 8 0.30 12.02 8.97
N ILE A 9 1.02 11.66 10.03
CA ILE A 9 0.82 10.39 10.73
C ILE A 9 -0.13 10.65 11.91
N LEU A 10 -1.13 9.79 12.03
CA LEU A 10 -2.15 9.82 13.05
C LEU A 10 -1.99 8.55 13.89
N GLY A 11 -1.76 8.70 15.18
CA GLY A 11 -1.66 7.59 16.12
C GLY A 11 -2.89 7.50 17.02
N GLY A 12 -3.34 6.29 17.32
CA GLY A 12 -4.44 6.06 18.27
C GLY A 12 -5.81 6.55 17.79
N VAL A 13 -6.00 6.63 16.46
CA VAL A 13 -7.25 7.13 15.85
C VAL A 13 -8.18 6.01 15.37
N THR A 14 -7.71 4.77 15.36
CA THR A 14 -8.47 3.57 15.00
C THR A 14 -8.25 2.47 16.05
N ASP A 15 -9.26 1.63 16.27
CA ASP A 15 -9.11 0.36 16.97
C ASP A 15 -9.48 -0.77 16.00
N ASN A 16 -8.45 -1.33 15.37
CA ASN A 16 -8.56 -2.43 14.43
C ASN A 16 -8.14 -3.77 15.04
N SER A 17 -8.24 -3.94 16.36
CA SER A 17 -7.83 -5.19 17.04
C SER A 17 -8.60 -6.41 16.52
N ALA A 18 -9.92 -6.28 16.33
CA ALA A 18 -10.77 -7.33 15.77
C ALA A 18 -10.45 -7.63 14.30
N PHE A 19 -10.32 -6.59 13.48
CA PHE A 19 -9.92 -6.71 12.07
C PHE A 19 -8.57 -7.41 11.93
N ARG A 20 -7.58 -6.98 12.72
CA ARG A 20 -6.24 -7.60 12.77
C ARG A 20 -6.30 -9.07 13.14
N ALA A 21 -7.14 -9.44 14.11
CA ALA A 21 -7.33 -10.83 14.50
C ALA A 21 -7.96 -11.69 13.41
N LEU A 22 -8.67 -11.11 12.43
CA LEU A 22 -9.21 -11.78 11.25
C LEU A 22 -8.20 -11.84 10.09
N CYS A 23 -7.28 -10.88 10.02
CA CYS A 23 -6.26 -10.78 8.97
C CYS A 23 -5.03 -11.68 9.19
N THR A 24 -5.07 -12.63 10.11
CA THR A 24 -3.99 -13.64 10.26
C THR A 24 -3.93 -14.56 9.05
N ARG A 25 -2.74 -15.07 8.71
CA ARG A 25 -2.55 -16.01 7.59
C ARG A 25 -3.53 -17.18 7.64
N GLU A 26 -3.67 -17.86 8.78
CA GLU A 26 -4.55 -19.04 8.88
C GLU A 26 -6.00 -18.70 8.60
N LYS A 27 -6.54 -17.64 9.22
CA LYS A 27 -7.94 -17.24 9.02
C LYS A 27 -8.22 -16.76 7.60
N LEU A 28 -7.30 -15.99 7.02
CA LEU A 28 -7.46 -15.54 5.63
C LEU A 28 -7.44 -16.72 4.66
N LEU A 29 -6.55 -17.70 4.84
CA LEU A 29 -6.52 -18.90 4.01
C LEU A 29 -7.79 -19.76 4.20
N ALA A 30 -8.24 -19.94 5.44
CA ALA A 30 -9.44 -20.71 5.74
C ALA A 30 -10.70 -20.08 5.12
N ALA A 31 -10.82 -18.75 5.14
CA ALA A 31 -11.99 -18.04 4.64
C ALA A 31 -11.95 -17.80 3.13
N PHE A 32 -10.77 -17.47 2.57
CA PHE A 32 -10.65 -16.95 1.20
C PHE A 32 -9.77 -17.81 0.28
N GLY A 33 -9.13 -18.87 0.77
CA GLY A 33 -8.12 -19.65 0.04
C GLY A 33 -8.49 -20.03 -1.39
N PRO A 34 -9.67 -20.64 -1.64
CA PRO A 34 -10.10 -21.01 -2.99
C PRO A 34 -10.55 -19.83 -3.85
N LEU A 35 -10.87 -18.68 -3.25
CA LEU A 35 -11.45 -17.55 -3.97
C LEU A 35 -10.40 -16.86 -4.86
N PRO A 36 -10.79 -16.43 -6.06
CA PRO A 36 -9.88 -15.70 -6.94
C PRO A 36 -9.55 -14.32 -6.35
N VAL A 37 -8.27 -13.96 -6.41
CA VAL A 37 -7.77 -12.61 -6.17
C VAL A 37 -7.07 -12.08 -7.41
N ARG A 38 -7.25 -10.80 -7.67
CA ARG A 38 -6.55 -10.10 -8.75
C ARG A 38 -5.24 -9.53 -8.25
N LEU A 39 -4.14 -10.03 -8.80
CA LEU A 39 -2.81 -9.51 -8.57
C LEU A 39 -2.47 -8.47 -9.64
N SER A 40 -1.75 -7.44 -9.25
CA SER A 40 -1.28 -6.37 -10.13
C SER A 40 0.23 -6.29 -10.11
N THR A 41 0.83 -5.84 -11.22
CA THR A 41 2.27 -5.57 -11.24
C THR A 41 2.62 -4.38 -10.35
N ALA A 42 3.76 -4.47 -9.67
CA ALA A 42 4.24 -3.50 -8.70
C ALA A 42 4.89 -2.25 -9.31
N ASN A 43 4.76 -2.03 -10.62
CA ASN A 43 5.20 -0.80 -11.27
C ASN A 43 4.14 0.30 -11.20
N THR A 44 4.53 1.53 -11.55
CA THR A 44 3.74 2.77 -11.39
C THR A 44 2.30 2.67 -11.92
N TYR A 45 2.11 1.97 -13.03
CA TYR A 45 0.82 1.91 -13.73
C TYR A 45 0.14 0.54 -13.66
N SER A 46 0.73 -0.43 -12.96
CA SER A 46 0.17 -1.78 -12.79
C SER A 46 -0.35 -2.41 -14.09
N TYR A 47 0.45 -2.37 -15.16
CA TYR A 47 0.03 -2.70 -16.53
C TYR A 47 -0.59 -4.10 -16.68
N ARG A 48 -0.09 -5.08 -15.93
CA ARG A 48 -0.55 -6.46 -16.04
C ARG A 48 -1.30 -6.85 -14.76
N LYS A 49 -2.45 -7.49 -14.97
CA LYS A 49 -3.25 -8.10 -13.91
C LYS A 49 -3.40 -9.59 -14.18
N VAL A 50 -3.37 -10.38 -13.11
CA VAL A 50 -3.53 -11.85 -13.18
C VAL A 50 -4.43 -12.29 -12.04
N ASP A 51 -5.41 -13.12 -12.34
CA ASP A 51 -6.27 -13.72 -11.33
C ASP A 51 -5.73 -15.09 -10.94
N VAL A 52 -5.58 -15.32 -9.64
CA VAL A 52 -5.14 -16.61 -9.07
C VAL A 52 -5.96 -16.92 -7.83
N PRO A 53 -6.10 -18.19 -7.40
CA PRO A 53 -6.63 -18.52 -6.09
C PRO A 53 -5.82 -17.83 -4.98
N PHE A 54 -6.47 -17.30 -3.96
CA PHE A 54 -5.80 -16.64 -2.84
C PHE A 54 -4.75 -17.53 -2.17
N GLN A 55 -5.04 -18.82 -2.02
CA GLN A 55 -4.11 -19.82 -1.48
C GLN A 55 -2.83 -19.91 -2.32
N GLU A 56 -2.95 -19.88 -3.66
CA GLU A 56 -1.80 -19.95 -4.56
C GLU A 56 -0.93 -18.71 -4.39
N TYR A 57 -1.56 -17.53 -4.29
CA TYR A 57 -0.83 -16.30 -4.01
C TYR A 57 -0.04 -16.40 -2.71
N VAL A 58 -0.70 -16.73 -1.59
CA VAL A 58 -0.09 -16.75 -0.26
C VAL A 58 0.97 -17.84 -0.09
N GLU A 59 0.82 -18.99 -0.74
CA GLU A 59 1.72 -20.13 -0.55
C GLU A 59 2.88 -20.15 -1.54
N ARG A 60 2.72 -19.57 -2.73
CA ARG A 60 3.72 -19.70 -3.80
C ARG A 60 4.28 -18.38 -4.27
N LEU A 61 3.44 -17.33 -4.37
CA LEU A 61 3.82 -16.08 -5.01
C LEU A 61 4.20 -14.97 -4.02
N LEU A 62 3.70 -15.03 -2.78
CA LEU A 62 3.99 -14.09 -1.71
C LEU A 62 5.40 -14.32 -1.15
N GLN A 63 6.39 -13.79 -1.87
CA GLN A 63 7.81 -13.91 -1.54
C GLN A 63 8.47 -12.53 -1.41
N PRO A 64 9.65 -12.45 -0.77
CA PRO A 64 10.45 -11.23 -0.79
C PRO A 64 10.76 -10.78 -2.23
N GLN A 65 10.84 -9.46 -2.43
CA GLN A 65 11.25 -8.87 -3.70
C GLN A 65 12.66 -9.32 -4.07
N ASP A 66 12.77 -9.95 -5.24
CA ASP A 66 14.05 -10.20 -5.88
C ASP A 66 14.65 -8.85 -6.35
N PRO A 67 15.84 -8.44 -5.88
CA PRO A 67 16.48 -7.19 -6.29
C PRO A 67 16.80 -7.12 -7.79
N ALA A 68 16.94 -8.26 -8.46
CA ALA A 68 17.20 -8.30 -9.91
C ALA A 68 15.93 -8.19 -10.75
N ARG A 69 14.74 -8.29 -10.13
CA ARG A 69 13.45 -8.29 -10.82
C ARG A 69 12.86 -6.89 -10.92
N LEU A 70 12.29 -6.57 -12.09
CA LEU A 70 11.59 -5.30 -12.31
C LEU A 70 10.23 -5.26 -11.59
N GLY A 71 9.72 -4.05 -11.38
CA GLY A 71 8.37 -3.86 -10.81
C GLY A 71 7.29 -4.42 -11.73
N SER A 72 7.52 -4.39 -13.05
CA SER A 72 6.64 -4.97 -14.06
C SER A 72 6.52 -6.49 -14.00
N ASP A 73 7.45 -7.17 -13.33
CA ASP A 73 7.47 -8.63 -13.20
C ASP A 73 7.12 -9.09 -11.78
N THR A 74 6.89 -8.14 -10.87
CA THR A 74 6.55 -8.41 -9.47
C THR A 74 5.05 -8.27 -9.29
N LEU A 75 4.37 -9.36 -8.91
CA LEU A 75 2.94 -9.38 -8.63
C LEU A 75 2.67 -9.25 -7.14
N TYR A 76 1.69 -8.44 -6.77
CA TYR A 76 1.18 -8.40 -5.40
C TYR A 76 -0.33 -8.09 -5.36
N PHE A 77 -0.98 -8.44 -4.25
CA PHE A 77 -2.43 -8.27 -4.09
C PHE A 77 -2.74 -6.89 -3.52
N PHE A 78 -3.35 -6.01 -4.32
CA PHE A 78 -3.79 -4.67 -3.94
C PHE A 78 -4.71 -4.07 -5.01
N GLY A 79 -5.53 -3.07 -4.64
CA GLY A 79 -6.31 -2.28 -5.59
C GLY A 79 -7.67 -2.90 -5.94
N ASP A 80 -7.63 -4.03 -6.63
CA ASP A 80 -8.81 -4.65 -7.27
C ASP A 80 -9.47 -5.72 -6.39
N ASN A 81 -9.83 -5.38 -5.16
CA ASN A 81 -10.52 -6.33 -4.28
C ASN A 81 -11.95 -6.60 -4.78
N ASN A 82 -12.39 -7.87 -4.76
CA ASN A 82 -13.78 -8.22 -5.01
C ASN A 82 -14.61 -7.95 -3.74
N PHE A 83 -15.35 -6.85 -3.72
CA PHE A 83 -16.14 -6.41 -2.55
C PHE A 83 -17.34 -7.30 -2.21
N THR A 84 -17.81 -8.13 -3.15
CA THR A 84 -18.85 -9.12 -2.87
C THR A 84 -18.27 -10.23 -2.00
N GLU A 85 -17.10 -10.76 -2.37
CA GLU A 85 -16.45 -11.87 -1.67
C GLU A 85 -15.74 -11.42 -0.39
N TRP A 86 -15.05 -10.28 -0.44
CA TRP A 86 -14.23 -9.77 0.67
C TRP A 86 -14.99 -8.78 1.58
N GLY A 87 -16.20 -8.38 1.19
CA GLY A 87 -17.06 -7.46 1.93
C GLY A 87 -17.25 -7.82 3.41
N PRO A 88 -17.56 -9.09 3.76
CA PRO A 88 -17.67 -9.51 5.15
C PRO A 88 -16.43 -9.22 5.98
N LEU A 89 -15.21 -9.36 5.44
CA LEU A 89 -13.98 -8.99 6.15
C LEU A 89 -13.90 -7.48 6.33
N PHE A 90 -14.21 -6.70 5.29
CA PHE A 90 -14.08 -5.24 5.31
C PHE A 90 -15.08 -4.55 6.25
N GLN A 91 -16.20 -5.20 6.57
CA GLN A 91 -17.15 -4.70 7.58
C GLN A 91 -16.54 -4.62 8.99
N HIS A 92 -15.47 -5.38 9.26
CA HIS A 92 -14.76 -5.33 10.54
C HIS A 92 -13.70 -4.23 10.62
N TYR A 93 -13.34 -3.60 9.49
CA TYR A 93 -12.36 -2.52 9.48
C TYR A 93 -12.98 -1.22 10.00
N VAL A 94 -12.33 -0.61 10.99
CA VAL A 94 -12.69 0.70 11.54
C VAL A 94 -11.79 1.75 10.86
N PRO A 95 -12.32 2.52 9.88
CA PRO A 95 -11.53 3.54 9.20
C PRO A 95 -11.26 4.74 10.10
N PRO A 96 -10.24 5.56 9.80
CA PRO A 96 -10.01 6.82 10.50
C PRO A 96 -11.28 7.68 10.55
N PRO A 97 -11.57 8.38 11.66
CA PRO A 97 -12.81 9.14 11.84
C PRO A 97 -12.86 10.46 11.05
N PHE A 98 -11.81 10.76 10.28
CA PHE A 98 -11.68 12.00 9.54
C PHE A 98 -12.31 11.88 8.14
N ARG A 99 -12.85 13.00 7.63
CA ARG A 99 -13.51 13.06 6.33
C ARG A 99 -13.12 14.34 5.60
N ILE A 100 -13.13 14.29 4.27
CA ILE A 100 -13.04 15.46 3.39
C ILE A 100 -14.43 15.69 2.80
N PRO A 101 -15.04 16.87 2.96
CA PRO A 101 -16.35 17.16 2.37
C PRO A 101 -16.36 16.90 0.85
N GLY A 102 -17.42 16.27 0.37
CA GLY A 102 -17.58 15.97 -1.06
C GLY A 102 -16.85 14.71 -1.55
N THR A 103 -16.17 13.97 -0.66
CA THR A 103 -15.50 12.71 -1.01
C THR A 103 -16.25 11.49 -0.47
N SER A 104 -16.12 10.35 -1.14
CA SER A 104 -16.59 9.05 -0.69
C SER A 104 -15.41 8.09 -0.46
N PRO A 105 -15.41 7.32 0.65
CA PRO A 105 -14.34 6.37 0.92
C PRO A 105 -14.46 5.13 0.04
N ALA A 106 -13.34 4.71 -0.56
CA ALA A 106 -13.18 3.42 -1.23
C ALA A 106 -12.01 2.67 -0.61
N TYR A 107 -12.23 1.42 -0.20
CA TYR A 107 -11.17 0.61 0.41
C TYR A 107 -10.26 -0.02 -0.63
N SER A 108 -9.02 -0.27 -0.22
CA SER A 108 -8.10 -1.11 -0.95
C SER A 108 -7.24 -1.88 0.02
N PHE A 109 -7.59 -3.14 0.21
CA PHE A 109 -6.88 -4.09 1.03
C PHE A 109 -5.76 -4.75 0.23
N GLY A 110 -4.63 -5.00 0.87
CA GLY A 110 -3.52 -5.65 0.23
C GLY A 110 -2.67 -6.52 1.16
N ILE A 111 -2.02 -7.49 0.52
CA ILE A 111 -1.02 -8.36 1.13
C ILE A 111 0.18 -8.33 0.19
N ALA A 112 1.38 -8.18 0.74
CA ALA A 112 2.59 -8.04 -0.06
C ALA A 112 3.82 -8.59 0.65
N GLY A 113 4.78 -9.10 -0.12
CA GLY A 113 6.05 -9.60 0.40
C GLY A 113 7.00 -8.46 0.79
N SER A 114 7.99 -8.77 1.62
CA SER A 114 9.04 -7.81 2.00
C SER A 114 9.82 -7.32 0.77
N GLY A 115 10.29 -6.08 0.80
CA GLY A 115 10.99 -5.43 -0.31
C GLY A 115 10.11 -5.02 -1.50
N SER A 116 8.85 -5.48 -1.57
CA SER A 116 7.91 -5.07 -2.62
C SER A 116 7.30 -3.70 -2.30
N GLY A 117 6.69 -3.06 -3.30
CA GLY A 117 5.95 -1.81 -3.13
C GLY A 117 5.72 -1.12 -4.47
N VAL A 118 5.07 0.04 -4.44
CA VAL A 118 4.77 0.80 -5.67
C VAL A 118 5.70 2.00 -5.78
N PRO A 119 6.34 2.23 -6.94
CA PRO A 119 7.12 3.43 -7.24
C PRO A 119 6.30 4.71 -7.15
N PHE A 120 6.96 5.85 -7.37
CA PHE A 120 6.29 7.15 -7.28
C PHE A 120 5.11 7.26 -8.23
N HIS A 121 3.94 7.56 -7.67
CA HIS A 121 2.72 7.90 -8.38
C HIS A 121 1.92 8.90 -7.55
N TRP A 122 0.78 9.35 -8.07
CA TRP A 122 -0.16 10.19 -7.33
C TRP A 122 -1.58 9.90 -7.78
N HIS A 123 -2.53 10.24 -6.92
CA HIS A 123 -3.96 10.19 -7.17
C HIS A 123 -4.66 11.10 -6.15
N GLY A 124 -5.97 10.94 -5.99
CA GLY A 124 -6.78 11.60 -4.96
C GLY A 124 -6.25 11.37 -3.53
N PRO A 125 -6.74 12.15 -2.55
CA PRO A 125 -6.31 12.03 -1.16
C PRO A 125 -6.71 10.67 -0.57
N GLY A 126 -6.05 10.27 0.51
CA GLY A 126 -6.38 9.01 1.16
C GLY A 126 -5.68 8.77 2.48
N PHE A 127 -6.12 7.69 3.12
CA PHE A 127 -5.50 7.14 4.32
C PHE A 127 -4.83 5.81 3.99
N SER A 128 -3.74 5.49 4.68
CA SER A 128 -3.12 4.16 4.64
C SER A 128 -2.77 3.68 6.04
N GLU A 129 -3.14 2.45 6.35
CA GLU A 129 -2.89 1.78 7.63
C GLU A 129 -2.25 0.41 7.39
N VAL A 130 -1.31 0.03 8.25
CA VAL A 130 -0.67 -1.28 8.24
C VAL A 130 -1.28 -2.13 9.35
N ILE A 131 -1.75 -3.33 9.02
CA ILE A 131 -2.35 -4.28 9.98
C ILE A 131 -1.29 -5.25 10.52
N PHE A 132 -0.42 -5.72 9.62
CA PHE A 132 0.75 -6.54 9.93
C PHE A 132 1.96 -6.06 9.14
N GLY A 133 3.15 -6.20 9.72
CA GLY A 133 4.40 -5.75 9.12
C GLY A 133 4.63 -4.25 9.30
N ARG A 134 5.48 -3.69 8.44
CA ARG A 134 5.82 -2.26 8.43
C ARG A 134 5.94 -1.79 6.98
N LYS A 135 5.51 -0.56 6.71
CA LYS A 135 5.53 0.03 5.37
C LYS A 135 6.21 1.38 5.39
N ARG A 136 7.32 1.52 4.64
CA ARG A 136 8.00 2.79 4.44
C ARG A 136 7.34 3.56 3.30
N TRP A 137 7.19 4.86 3.49
CA TRP A 137 6.63 5.81 2.53
C TRP A 137 7.66 6.88 2.21
N PHE A 138 7.67 7.29 0.95
CA PHE A 138 8.47 8.41 0.43
C PHE A 138 7.50 9.37 -0.25
N LEU A 139 7.54 10.65 0.11
CA LEU A 139 6.52 11.64 -0.22
C LEU A 139 7.16 12.92 -0.78
N TYR A 140 6.64 13.41 -1.90
CA TYR A 140 6.94 14.74 -2.41
C TYR A 140 5.67 15.57 -2.60
N PRO A 141 5.73 16.89 -2.39
CA PRO A 141 4.62 17.76 -2.70
C PRO A 141 4.36 17.78 -4.23
N PRO A 142 3.15 18.17 -4.67
CA PRO A 142 2.75 18.08 -6.08
C PRO A 142 3.64 18.87 -7.06
N ASP A 143 4.26 19.95 -6.59
CA ASP A 143 5.15 20.84 -7.35
C ASP A 143 6.59 20.30 -7.49
N LYS A 144 6.92 19.19 -6.83
CA LYS A 144 8.26 18.57 -6.85
C LYS A 144 8.19 17.17 -7.43
N THR A 145 8.38 17.08 -8.75
CA THR A 145 8.44 15.80 -9.46
C THR A 145 9.65 14.97 -9.01
N PRO A 146 9.46 13.73 -8.54
CA PRO A 146 10.57 12.85 -8.17
C PRO A 146 11.35 12.38 -9.40
N HIS A 147 12.65 12.15 -9.22
CA HIS A 147 13.48 11.44 -10.21
C HIS A 147 13.39 9.93 -9.97
N PHE A 148 12.75 9.20 -10.88
CA PHE A 148 12.59 7.74 -10.82
C PHE A 148 12.25 7.16 -12.20
N HIS A 149 12.47 5.85 -12.39
CA HIS A 149 12.02 5.14 -13.57
C HIS A 149 10.71 4.38 -13.27
N PRO A 150 9.64 4.52 -14.07
CA PRO A 150 8.32 4.02 -13.70
C PRO A 150 8.18 2.50 -13.63
N ASN A 151 9.10 1.75 -14.25
CA ASN A 151 9.16 0.28 -14.21
C ASN A 151 10.19 -0.28 -13.22
N GLU A 152 11.04 0.58 -12.63
CA GLU A 152 11.95 0.17 -11.56
C GLU A 152 11.14 -0.07 -10.28
N THR A 153 11.56 -1.01 -9.42
CA THR A 153 10.91 -1.20 -8.11
C THR A 153 11.29 -0.05 -7.16
N THR A 154 10.46 0.21 -6.15
CA THR A 154 10.85 1.14 -5.07
C THR A 154 12.15 0.69 -4.37
N LEU A 155 12.39 -0.62 -4.28
CA LEU A 155 13.60 -1.19 -3.70
C LEU A 155 14.84 -0.83 -4.52
N ALA A 156 14.80 -1.05 -5.84
CA ALA A 156 15.91 -0.70 -6.72
C ALA A 156 16.14 0.82 -6.73
N TRP A 157 15.07 1.64 -6.77
CA TRP A 157 15.19 3.09 -6.64
C TRP A 157 15.86 3.48 -5.31
N LEU A 158 15.48 2.85 -4.19
CA LEU A 158 16.08 3.10 -2.87
C LEU A 158 17.56 2.69 -2.81
N GLN A 159 17.97 1.66 -3.55
CA GLN A 159 19.35 1.18 -3.55
C GLN A 159 20.25 1.97 -4.50
N HIS A 160 19.75 2.39 -5.65
CA HIS A 160 20.57 2.95 -6.73
C HIS A 160 20.38 4.46 -6.93
N THR A 161 19.17 4.98 -6.74
CA THR A 161 18.86 6.40 -6.97
C THR A 161 18.87 7.19 -5.67
N TYR A 162 18.20 6.72 -4.61
CA TYR A 162 18.10 7.47 -3.34
C TYR A 162 19.46 7.88 -2.74
N PRO A 163 20.52 7.05 -2.74
CA PRO A 163 21.81 7.43 -2.16
C PRO A 163 22.52 8.56 -2.93
N THR A 164 22.18 8.77 -4.20
CA THR A 164 22.79 9.80 -5.06
C THR A 164 22.06 11.14 -4.96
N LEU A 165 20.88 11.19 -4.33
CA LEU A 165 20.11 12.42 -4.18
C LEU A 165 20.75 13.41 -3.19
N PRO A 166 20.94 14.68 -3.59
CA PRO A 166 21.28 15.76 -2.66
C PRO A 166 20.26 15.86 -1.52
N PRO A 167 20.65 16.26 -0.30
CA PRO A 167 19.72 16.38 0.83
C PRO A 167 18.46 17.19 0.54
N ALA A 168 18.58 18.31 -0.19
CA ALA A 168 17.45 19.15 -0.58
C ALA A 168 16.47 18.47 -1.56
N GLN A 169 16.93 17.44 -2.28
CA GLN A 169 16.12 16.67 -3.22
C GLN A 169 15.53 15.40 -2.61
N ARG A 170 15.86 15.05 -1.36
CA ARG A 170 15.29 13.86 -0.70
C ARG A 170 13.79 14.05 -0.42
N PRO A 171 13.01 12.95 -0.39
CA PRO A 171 11.59 12.97 -0.05
C PRO A 171 11.40 13.22 1.45
N LEU A 172 10.18 13.60 1.83
CA LEU A 172 9.70 13.32 3.18
C LEU A 172 9.55 11.81 3.31
N GLU A 173 9.96 11.23 4.43
CA GLU A 173 9.87 9.79 4.62
C GLU A 173 9.37 9.41 6.00
N CYS A 174 8.64 8.31 6.06
CA CYS A 174 8.21 7.71 7.31
C CYS A 174 8.09 6.19 7.18
N THR A 175 7.97 5.52 8.30
CA THR A 175 7.64 4.08 8.35
C THR A 175 6.42 3.91 9.22
N LEU A 176 5.33 3.45 8.62
CA LEU A 176 4.12 3.08 9.33
C LEU A 176 4.29 1.73 10.00
N ARG A 177 3.89 1.69 11.26
CA ARG A 177 3.76 0.50 12.10
C ARG A 177 2.29 0.20 12.36
N PRO A 178 1.95 -1.01 12.84
CA PRO A 178 0.57 -1.33 13.21
C PRO A 178 -0.01 -0.33 14.22
N GLY A 179 -1.20 0.20 13.92
CA GLY A 179 -1.89 1.23 14.71
C GLY A 179 -1.55 2.68 14.33
N GLU A 180 -0.68 2.89 13.34
CA GLU A 180 -0.42 4.20 12.75
C GLU A 180 -1.12 4.34 11.40
N VAL A 181 -1.68 5.53 11.16
CA VAL A 181 -2.36 5.87 9.89
C VAL A 181 -1.62 7.02 9.24
N LEU A 182 -1.20 6.85 7.99
CA LEU A 182 -0.78 7.98 7.14
C LEU A 182 -2.00 8.57 6.46
N TYR A 183 -2.16 9.88 6.55
CA TYR A 183 -2.96 10.65 5.61
C TYR A 183 -2.04 11.30 4.56
N PHE A 184 -2.38 11.18 3.28
CA PHE A 184 -1.72 11.90 2.18
C PHE A 184 -2.74 12.78 1.43
N PRO A 185 -2.43 14.05 1.15
CA PRO A 185 -3.32 14.95 0.43
C PRO A 185 -3.39 14.63 -1.08
N ASP A 186 -4.35 15.28 -1.75
CA ASP A 186 -4.52 15.20 -3.19
C ASP A 186 -3.21 15.49 -3.96
N ARG A 187 -2.93 14.70 -4.99
CA ARG A 187 -1.78 14.81 -5.91
C ARG A 187 -0.39 14.75 -5.28
N TRP A 188 -0.27 14.39 -4.01
CA TRP A 188 1.04 14.16 -3.42
C TRP A 188 1.69 12.94 -4.07
N TRP A 189 2.90 13.13 -4.60
CA TRP A 189 3.71 12.02 -5.08
C TRP A 189 4.07 11.11 -3.92
N HIS A 190 3.87 9.82 -4.10
CA HIS A 190 4.23 8.84 -3.10
C HIS A 190 4.74 7.54 -3.70
N ALA A 191 5.79 6.99 -3.09
CA ALA A 191 6.27 5.63 -3.30
C ALA A 191 6.18 4.87 -1.98
N THR A 192 5.98 3.55 -2.07
CA THR A 192 5.86 2.67 -0.91
C THR A 192 6.83 1.50 -0.98
N LEU A 193 7.26 1.02 0.19
CA LEU A 193 8.11 -0.15 0.36
C LEU A 193 7.68 -0.94 1.60
N ASN A 194 7.28 -2.19 1.42
CA ASN A 194 6.98 -3.11 2.51
C ASN A 194 8.31 -3.59 3.11
N LEU A 195 8.57 -3.30 4.39
CA LEU A 195 9.81 -3.72 5.05
C LEU A 195 9.74 -5.17 5.55
N ASP A 196 8.52 -5.65 5.78
CA ASP A 196 8.20 -7.02 6.14
C ASP A 196 7.10 -7.54 5.19
N THR A 197 6.83 -8.85 5.22
CA THR A 197 5.55 -9.35 4.67
C THR A 197 4.41 -8.65 5.40
N SER A 198 3.60 -7.91 4.65
CA SER A 198 2.69 -6.91 5.20
C SER A 198 1.27 -7.16 4.76
N VAL A 199 0.33 -6.90 5.68
CA VAL A 199 -1.10 -6.75 5.40
C VAL A 199 -1.45 -5.30 5.68
N PHE A 200 -2.09 -4.64 4.74
CA PHE A 200 -2.40 -3.21 4.83
C PHE A 200 -3.72 -2.90 4.16
N ILE A 201 -4.28 -1.74 4.51
CA ILE A 201 -5.50 -1.25 3.90
C ILE A 201 -5.37 0.26 3.68
N SER A 202 -5.80 0.70 2.51
CA SER A 202 -5.92 2.11 2.16
C SER A 202 -7.39 2.49 2.05
N THR A 203 -7.71 3.74 2.36
CA THR A 203 -9.01 4.36 2.11
C THR A 203 -8.79 5.53 1.18
N PHE A 204 -9.15 5.38 -0.09
CA PHE A 204 -9.11 6.45 -1.07
C PHE A 204 -10.35 7.33 -0.95
N LEU A 205 -10.17 8.64 -1.07
CA LEU A 205 -11.22 9.64 -0.95
C LEU A 205 -11.44 10.25 -2.33
N GLY A 206 -12.36 9.65 -3.09
CA GLY A 206 -12.72 10.05 -4.45
C GLY A 206 -14.00 10.87 -4.52
#